data_AF-A0A2R8C845-F1
#
_entry.id   AF-A0A2R8C845-F1
#
_cell.length_a   1.000
_cell.length_b   1.000
_cell.length_c   1.000
_cell.angle_alpha   90.00
_cell.angle_beta   90.00
_cell.angle_gamma   90.00
#
_symmetry.space_group_name_H-M   'P 1'
#
loop_
_entity.id
_entity.type
_entity.pdbx_description
1 polymer ?
#
loop_
_entity_poly.entity_id
_entity_poly.type
_entity_poly.pdbx_seq_one_letter_code
_entity_poly.pdbx_strand_id
1 'polypeptide(L)'
;MRLRAFFLGLGLMASGPAVAGLAVCNDTAVLHSVAIGYRGDDGWVSQGWWNIEPDQCATVLAGDLVNRYYYLMAQADGWAFDHEGIGFCILADVFDIAGDQECGGRGYGHGQFLELDTGKTEKDHVTHLAAVSRPAPPSEPAFVPPGKYGEPYSAAGNFQACTTESGQIACSLFADGVQVFFRQDGREGEEAFAFVDRFRPGSPVIVHGDMEAVHDRTADLVPYKLFARGWGEADELLQDMQGKWQSRDDTAAGLMLDGSLLDLTYDTQILDSGSIRVSASCNDYSEGGPYLILQSDGDSAATCYGDLQVDGPFLNMTHLPRGNVLRYQRVD
;
A
#
# COMPACT_ATOMS: atom_id res chain seq x y z
N MET A 1 -65.68 50.04 -31.76
CA MET A 1 -64.32 50.21 -31.20
C MET A 1 -64.43 50.18 -29.67
N ARG A 2 -64.01 49.10 -29.00
CA ARG A 2 -64.01 48.99 -27.52
C ARG A 2 -62.56 48.74 -27.07
N LEU A 3 -62.02 49.65 -26.28
CA LEU A 3 -60.68 49.61 -25.69
C LEU A 3 -60.66 48.55 -24.57
N ARG A 4 -59.68 47.63 -24.56
CA ARG A 4 -59.40 46.74 -23.41
C ARG A 4 -58.12 47.23 -22.74
N ALA A 5 -58.23 47.59 -21.47
CA ALA A 5 -57.11 47.98 -20.61
C ALA A 5 -56.25 46.76 -20.25
N PHE A 6 -54.94 46.92 -20.33
CA PHE A 6 -53.93 45.93 -19.94
C PHE A 6 -53.47 46.26 -18.51
N PHE A 7 -53.80 45.41 -17.54
CA PHE A 7 -53.28 45.51 -16.18
C PHE A 7 -51.91 44.82 -16.12
N LEU A 8 -50.85 45.60 -15.91
CA LEU A 8 -49.50 45.10 -15.67
C LEU A 8 -49.39 44.69 -14.19
N GLY A 9 -49.36 43.39 -13.92
CA GLY A 9 -49.11 42.85 -12.58
C GLY A 9 -47.63 42.93 -12.23
N LEU A 10 -47.29 43.75 -11.23
CA LEU A 10 -45.95 43.87 -10.68
C LEU A 10 -45.74 42.75 -9.65
N GLY A 11 -45.01 41.70 -10.03
CA GLY A 11 -44.62 40.62 -9.12
C GLY A 11 -43.53 41.09 -8.15
N LEU A 12 -43.84 41.15 -6.86
CA LEU A 12 -42.84 41.31 -5.80
C LEU A 12 -42.07 39.99 -5.65
N MET A 13 -40.80 39.99 -6.05
CA MET A 13 -39.83 38.98 -5.62
C MET A 13 -39.47 39.28 -4.17
N ALA A 14 -39.74 38.35 -3.25
CA ALA A 14 -39.37 38.46 -1.85
C ALA A 14 -37.87 38.17 -1.69
N SER A 15 -37.09 39.20 -1.37
CA SER A 15 -35.70 39.06 -0.92
C SER A 15 -35.70 38.40 0.47
N GLY A 16 -35.11 37.21 0.59
CA GLY A 16 -34.89 36.59 1.90
C GLY A 16 -33.96 37.43 2.79
N PRO A 17 -33.97 37.24 4.11
CA PRO A 17 -33.06 37.95 5.01
C PRO A 17 -31.61 37.67 4.62
N ALA A 18 -30.85 38.72 4.32
CA ALA A 18 -29.41 38.62 4.12
C ALA A 18 -28.76 38.26 5.45
N VAL A 19 -28.17 37.06 5.53
CA VAL A 19 -27.39 36.63 6.69
C VAL A 19 -26.00 37.25 6.55
N ALA A 20 -25.66 38.19 7.42
CA ALA A 20 -24.33 38.78 7.47
C ALA A 20 -23.30 37.76 7.97
N GLY A 21 -22.14 37.67 7.30
CA GLY A 21 -21.07 36.75 7.68
C GLY A 21 -20.23 36.23 6.52
N LEU A 22 -19.23 35.41 6.87
CA LEU A 22 -18.42 34.66 5.92
C LEU A 22 -19.01 33.26 5.77
N ALA A 23 -19.37 32.88 4.55
CA ALA A 23 -19.82 31.54 4.21
C ALA A 23 -18.85 30.88 3.24
N VAL A 24 -18.67 29.56 3.41
CA VAL A 24 -17.90 28.71 2.51
C VAL A 24 -18.87 27.71 1.89
N CYS A 25 -18.90 27.65 0.57
CA CYS A 25 -19.67 26.68 -0.20
C CYS A 25 -18.74 25.60 -0.75
N ASN A 26 -19.09 24.34 -0.50
CA ASN A 26 -18.40 23.20 -1.07
C ASN A 26 -19.06 22.79 -2.39
N ASP A 27 -18.57 23.37 -3.48
CA ASP A 27 -18.93 23.05 -4.86
C ASP A 27 -17.97 22.02 -5.50
N THR A 28 -17.35 21.18 -4.65
CA THR A 28 -16.53 20.04 -5.06
C THR A 28 -17.28 18.71 -4.88
N ALA A 29 -16.66 17.60 -5.31
CA ALA A 29 -17.29 16.28 -5.25
C ALA A 29 -17.08 15.52 -3.92
N VAL A 30 -16.33 16.09 -2.94
CA VAL A 30 -15.98 15.41 -1.68
C VAL A 30 -16.20 16.31 -0.48
N LEU A 31 -16.41 15.71 0.69
CA LEU A 31 -16.45 16.44 1.97
C LEU A 31 -15.15 17.21 2.19
N HIS A 32 -15.27 18.46 2.61
CA HIS A 32 -14.14 19.29 3.02
C HIS A 32 -14.29 19.71 4.48
N SER A 33 -13.21 19.59 5.26
CA SER A 33 -13.09 20.25 6.56
C SER A 33 -12.41 21.60 6.38
N VAL A 34 -13.03 22.67 6.87
CA VAL A 34 -12.50 24.04 6.71
C VAL A 34 -12.18 24.68 8.05
N ALA A 35 -11.21 25.57 8.05
CA ALA A 35 -10.83 26.43 9.17
C ALA A 35 -10.66 27.87 8.67
N ILE A 36 -10.86 28.84 9.56
CA ILE A 36 -10.71 30.26 9.27
C ILE A 36 -9.72 30.93 10.21
N GLY A 37 -9.00 31.92 9.70
CA GLY A 37 -8.11 32.81 10.44
C GLY A 37 -8.49 34.27 10.19
N TYR A 38 -8.42 35.12 11.21
CA TYR A 38 -8.79 36.53 11.09
C TYR A 38 -8.19 37.38 12.21
N ARG A 39 -8.24 38.71 12.04
CA ARG A 39 -7.83 39.68 13.05
C ARG A 39 -9.00 39.95 14.00
N GLY A 40 -8.94 39.45 15.23
CA GLY A 40 -9.83 39.83 16.32
C GLY A 40 -9.35 41.07 17.07
N ASP A 41 -10.07 41.43 18.14
CA ASP A 41 -9.77 42.60 18.97
C ASP A 41 -8.39 42.51 19.65
N ASP A 42 -8.04 41.32 20.15
CA ASP A 42 -6.82 41.06 20.91
C ASP A 42 -5.66 40.48 20.06
N GLY A 43 -5.84 40.38 18.74
CA GLY A 43 -4.81 39.86 17.82
C GLY A 43 -5.35 38.87 16.80
N TRP A 44 -4.46 38.03 16.27
CA TRP A 44 -4.83 36.97 15.33
C TRP A 44 -5.61 35.87 16.05
N VAL A 45 -6.62 35.32 15.37
CA VAL A 45 -7.44 34.19 15.85
C VAL A 45 -7.60 33.19 14.72
N SER A 46 -7.56 31.90 15.03
CA SER A 46 -7.90 30.81 14.10
C SER A 46 -8.92 29.85 14.72
N GLN A 47 -9.89 29.39 13.93
CA GLN A 47 -10.98 28.54 14.38
C GLN A 47 -11.29 27.47 13.32
N GLY A 48 -11.76 26.31 13.77
CA GLY A 48 -12.10 25.16 12.92
C GLY A 48 -12.62 24.00 13.78
N TRP A 49 -13.02 22.85 13.25
CA TRP A 49 -13.26 22.54 11.85
C TRP A 49 -14.76 22.59 11.56
N TRP A 50 -15.14 23.13 10.41
CA TRP A 50 -16.46 22.93 9.83
C TRP A 50 -16.37 21.87 8.74
N ASN A 51 -17.12 20.78 8.88
CA ASN A 51 -17.23 19.78 7.82
C ASN A 51 -18.39 20.17 6.90
N ILE A 52 -18.09 20.37 5.62
CA ILE A 52 -19.04 20.82 4.61
C ILE A 52 -19.17 19.72 3.56
N GLU A 53 -20.34 19.09 3.49
CA GLU A 53 -20.66 18.06 2.48
C GLU A 53 -20.72 18.65 1.06
N PRO A 54 -20.58 17.84 0.00
CA PRO A 54 -20.79 18.28 -1.38
C PRO A 54 -22.11 19.03 -1.57
N ASP A 55 -22.06 20.10 -2.37
CA ASP A 55 -23.20 20.98 -2.69
C ASP A 55 -23.84 21.70 -1.48
N GLN A 56 -23.14 21.77 -0.34
CA GLN A 56 -23.59 22.49 0.86
C GLN A 56 -22.75 23.75 1.11
N CYS A 57 -23.32 24.69 1.86
CA CYS A 57 -22.59 25.86 2.37
C CYS A 57 -22.69 25.93 3.90
N ALA A 58 -21.63 26.40 4.54
CA ALA A 58 -21.60 26.67 5.98
C ALA A 58 -21.17 28.11 6.26
N THR A 59 -21.85 28.77 7.19
CA THR A 59 -21.39 30.05 7.74
C THR A 59 -20.26 29.77 8.74
N VAL A 60 -19.05 30.13 8.36
CA VAL A 60 -17.82 29.90 9.15
C VAL A 60 -17.47 31.08 10.06
N LEU A 61 -18.03 32.26 9.79
CA LEU A 61 -18.00 33.40 10.70
C LEU A 61 -19.32 34.14 10.61
N ALA A 62 -20.01 34.31 11.74
CA ALA A 62 -21.32 34.98 11.79
C ALA A 62 -21.18 36.47 12.11
N GLY A 63 -22.08 37.29 11.55
CA GLY A 63 -22.14 38.73 11.80
C GLY A 63 -21.44 39.57 10.73
N ASP A 64 -21.59 40.90 10.83
CA ASP A 64 -20.99 41.83 9.88
C ASP A 64 -19.46 41.66 9.84
N LEU A 65 -18.90 41.46 8.65
CA LEU A 65 -17.45 41.40 8.47
C LEU A 65 -16.83 42.77 8.81
N VAL A 66 -15.87 42.75 9.73
CA VAL A 66 -15.17 43.97 10.21
C VAL A 66 -13.76 44.12 9.61
N ASN A 67 -13.18 43.02 9.13
CA ASN A 67 -11.91 43.00 8.42
C ASN A 67 -12.12 42.98 6.91
N ARG A 68 -11.12 43.45 6.15
CA ARG A 68 -11.04 43.24 4.69
C ARG A 68 -10.47 41.86 4.33
N TYR A 69 -9.57 41.35 5.15
CA TYR A 69 -8.84 40.12 4.88
C TYR A 69 -9.21 39.06 5.91
N TYR A 70 -9.61 37.91 5.41
CA TYR A 70 -9.82 36.68 6.17
C TYR A 70 -8.95 35.59 5.56
N TYR A 71 -8.70 34.52 6.30
CA TYR A 71 -7.79 33.47 5.87
C TYR A 71 -8.55 32.15 5.92
N LEU A 72 -8.54 31.38 4.84
CA LEU A 72 -9.26 30.11 4.71
C LEU A 72 -8.27 28.96 4.58
N MET A 73 -8.49 27.90 5.32
CA MET A 73 -7.86 26.61 5.10
C MET A 73 -8.94 25.58 4.81
N ALA A 74 -8.70 24.68 3.87
CA ALA A 74 -9.53 23.52 3.64
C ALA A 74 -8.68 22.26 3.52
N GLN A 75 -9.22 21.13 3.94
CA GLN A 75 -8.63 19.81 3.79
C GLN A 75 -9.69 18.80 3.36
N ALA A 76 -9.31 17.90 2.46
CA ALA A 76 -10.10 16.77 2.02
C ALA A 76 -9.16 15.65 1.53
N ASP A 77 -9.55 14.39 1.75
CA ASP A 77 -8.73 13.24 1.40
C ASP A 77 -8.48 13.15 -0.11
N GLY A 78 -7.21 13.08 -0.52
CA GLY A 78 -6.83 13.03 -1.93
C GLY A 78 -7.00 14.35 -2.70
N TRP A 79 -7.20 15.47 -1.99
CA TRP A 79 -7.31 16.80 -2.57
C TRP A 79 -6.18 17.70 -2.09
N ALA A 80 -5.77 18.61 -2.97
CA ALA A 80 -4.79 19.64 -2.67
C ALA A 80 -5.49 21.00 -2.60
N PHE A 81 -5.29 21.68 -1.47
CA PHE A 81 -5.75 23.05 -1.27
C PHE A 81 -4.64 24.02 -1.68
N ASP A 82 -4.98 24.95 -2.58
CA ASP A 82 -4.08 26.01 -3.04
C ASP A 82 -4.01 27.10 -1.97
N HIS A 83 -2.81 27.31 -1.44
CA HIS A 83 -2.56 28.28 -0.38
C HIS A 83 -1.32 29.13 -0.73
N GLU A 84 -1.50 30.45 -0.74
CA GLU A 84 -0.38 31.42 -0.83
C GLU A 84 -0.34 32.37 0.38
N GLY A 85 -1.18 32.13 1.39
CA GLY A 85 -1.32 33.07 2.51
C GLY A 85 -0.45 32.73 3.71
N ILE A 86 -1.01 32.96 4.90
CA ILE A 86 -0.27 33.04 6.16
C ILE A 86 -0.52 31.79 6.99
N GLY A 87 0.47 31.41 7.80
CA GLY A 87 0.37 30.31 8.75
C GLY A 87 -0.36 30.69 10.04
N PHE A 88 -1.23 29.79 10.52
CA PHE A 88 -1.93 29.91 11.81
C PHE A 88 -1.78 28.63 12.63
N CYS A 89 -1.98 28.73 13.94
CA CYS A 89 -2.05 27.57 14.81
C CYS A 89 -3.36 26.80 14.58
N ILE A 90 -3.30 25.47 14.58
CA ILE A 90 -4.46 24.58 14.39
C ILE A 90 -4.42 23.39 15.35
N LEU A 91 -5.55 22.72 15.53
CA LEU A 91 -5.66 21.41 16.18
C LEU A 91 -6.34 20.41 15.25
N ALA A 92 -6.16 19.12 15.54
CA ALA A 92 -6.85 18.06 14.81
C ALA A 92 -8.37 18.04 15.10
N ASP A 93 -8.76 18.26 16.35
CA ASP A 93 -10.16 18.43 16.77
C ASP A 93 -10.63 19.89 16.64
N VAL A 94 -11.93 20.12 16.85
CA VAL A 94 -12.54 21.47 16.88
C VAL A 94 -11.77 22.40 17.83
N PHE A 95 -11.49 23.62 17.37
CA PHE A 95 -10.63 24.58 18.01
C PHE A 95 -11.04 26.03 17.80
N ASP A 96 -10.62 26.86 18.76
CA ASP A 96 -10.62 28.32 18.71
C ASP A 96 -9.35 28.79 19.44
N ILE A 97 -8.40 29.34 18.69
CA ILE A 97 -7.05 29.66 19.16
C ILE A 97 -6.76 31.13 18.95
N ALA A 98 -6.46 31.84 20.04
CA ALA A 98 -5.89 33.17 20.00
C ALA A 98 -4.36 33.10 19.78
N GLY A 99 -3.84 33.93 18.88
CA GLY A 99 -2.42 34.04 18.54
C GLY A 99 -1.94 33.00 17.54
N ASP A 100 -1.14 33.45 16.58
CA ASP A 100 -0.55 32.72 15.46
C ASP A 100 0.91 32.29 15.70
N GLN A 101 1.49 32.66 16.84
CA GLN A 101 2.90 32.44 17.15
C GLN A 101 3.12 31.24 18.09
N GLU A 102 4.33 30.66 18.02
CA GLU A 102 4.81 29.55 18.87
C GLU A 102 3.87 28.33 18.93
N CYS A 103 3.17 28.01 17.83
CA CYS A 103 2.16 26.94 17.80
C CYS A 103 2.68 25.63 18.41
N GLY A 104 3.85 25.15 17.97
CA GLY A 104 4.44 23.91 18.47
C GLY A 104 4.80 23.95 19.96
N GLY A 105 5.32 25.09 20.45
CA GLY A 105 5.63 25.28 21.88
C GLY A 105 4.37 25.32 22.76
N ARG A 106 3.23 25.64 22.16
CA ARG A 106 1.90 25.66 22.79
C ARG A 106 1.11 24.36 22.60
N GLY A 107 1.69 23.36 21.91
CA GLY A 107 1.05 22.07 21.64
C GLY A 107 0.08 22.06 20.45
N TYR A 108 0.15 23.06 19.57
CA TYR A 108 -0.67 23.18 18.37
C TYR A 108 0.09 22.78 17.11
N GLY A 109 -0.66 22.33 16.10
CA GLY A 109 -0.18 22.22 14.74
C GLY A 109 -0.08 23.58 14.06
N HIS A 110 0.47 23.59 12.84
CA HIS A 110 0.58 24.79 12.01
C HIS A 110 -0.09 24.53 10.66
N GLY A 111 -1.09 25.33 10.32
CA GLY A 111 -1.84 25.23 9.06
C GLY A 111 -1.53 26.43 8.16
N GLN A 112 -1.53 26.21 6.84
CA GLN A 112 -1.37 27.28 5.85
C GLN A 112 -2.75 27.69 5.33
N PHE A 113 -3.06 28.98 5.40
CA PHE A 113 -4.36 29.52 5.02
C PHE A 113 -4.22 30.44 3.81
N LEU A 114 -5.17 30.37 2.89
CA LEU A 114 -5.31 31.28 1.74
C LEU A 114 -5.93 32.61 2.19
N GLU A 115 -5.39 33.74 1.74
CA GLU A 115 -5.99 35.06 1.97
C GLU A 115 -7.24 35.26 1.09
N LEU A 116 -8.35 35.62 1.72
CA LEU A 116 -9.60 36.06 1.11
C LEU A 116 -9.71 37.58 1.25
N ASP A 117 -9.76 38.31 0.15
CA ASP A 117 -10.09 39.74 0.13
C ASP A 117 -11.61 39.91 0.01
N THR A 118 -12.25 40.22 1.13
CA THR A 118 -13.70 40.45 1.20
C THR A 118 -14.08 41.87 0.84
N GLY A 119 -13.13 42.74 0.48
CA GLY A 119 -13.40 44.16 0.20
C GLY A 119 -13.49 45.02 1.47
N LYS A 120 -13.54 46.35 1.29
CA LYS A 120 -13.42 47.32 2.41
C LYS A 120 -14.71 47.59 3.17
N THR A 121 -15.87 47.34 2.56
CA THR A 121 -17.19 47.74 3.08
C THR A 121 -18.23 46.62 3.01
N GLU A 122 -17.84 45.43 2.56
CA GLU A 122 -18.75 44.29 2.48
C GLU A 122 -19.02 43.75 3.88
N LYS A 123 -20.29 43.45 4.15
CA LYS A 123 -20.74 42.93 5.44
C LYS A 123 -20.83 41.40 5.45
N ASP A 124 -20.79 40.81 4.27
CA ASP A 124 -20.90 39.40 4.00
C ASP A 124 -20.00 39.00 2.83
N HIS A 125 -19.59 37.73 2.81
CA HIS A 125 -18.79 37.18 1.73
C HIS A 125 -19.05 35.69 1.60
N VAL A 126 -19.11 35.21 0.35
CA VAL A 126 -19.25 33.79 0.04
C VAL A 126 -18.06 33.37 -0.81
N THR A 127 -17.36 32.34 -0.36
CA THR A 127 -16.26 31.72 -1.11
C THR A 127 -16.59 30.28 -1.47
N HIS A 128 -16.01 29.81 -2.57
CA HIS A 128 -16.31 28.54 -3.22
C HIS A 128 -15.04 27.68 -3.27
N LEU A 129 -15.12 26.46 -2.74
CA LEU A 129 -13.95 25.60 -2.60
C LEU A 129 -13.38 25.14 -3.95
N ALA A 130 -14.19 24.96 -4.99
CA ALA A 130 -13.70 24.53 -6.31
C ALA A 130 -12.72 25.53 -6.96
N ALA A 131 -12.70 26.78 -6.50
CA ALA A 131 -11.75 27.79 -6.98
C ALA A 131 -10.33 27.59 -6.41
N VAL A 132 -10.20 26.89 -5.28
CA VAL A 132 -8.99 26.84 -4.44
C VAL A 132 -8.66 25.43 -3.97
N SER A 133 -9.49 24.44 -4.25
CA SER A 133 -9.29 23.04 -3.93
C SER A 133 -9.52 22.21 -5.18
N ARG A 134 -8.57 21.30 -5.47
CA ARG A 134 -8.59 20.42 -6.64
C ARG A 134 -8.17 19.01 -6.22
N PRO A 135 -8.64 17.96 -6.93
CA PRO A 135 -8.09 16.64 -6.72
C PRO A 135 -6.57 16.73 -6.81
N ALA A 136 -5.88 16.21 -5.80
CA ALA A 136 -4.44 16.07 -5.89
C ALA A 136 -4.18 15.20 -7.13
N PRO A 137 -3.19 15.56 -7.98
CA PRO A 137 -2.76 14.61 -9.00
C PRO A 137 -2.48 13.29 -8.27
N PRO A 138 -2.89 12.13 -8.82
CA PRO A 138 -2.53 10.86 -8.23
C PRO A 138 -1.02 10.92 -8.00
N SER A 139 -0.58 10.72 -6.76
CA SER A 139 0.83 10.54 -6.51
C SER A 139 1.24 9.39 -7.41
N GLU A 140 2.05 9.67 -8.44
CA GLU A 140 2.69 8.58 -9.15
C GLU A 140 3.38 7.75 -8.08
N PRO A 141 3.11 6.44 -7.99
CA PRO A 141 3.68 5.64 -6.93
C PRO A 141 5.17 5.86 -6.94
N ALA A 142 5.74 6.22 -5.79
CA ALA A 142 7.08 6.80 -5.71
C ALA A 142 8.04 6.01 -6.60
N PHE A 143 8.42 6.58 -7.75
CA PHE A 143 9.29 5.89 -8.69
C PHE A 143 10.68 5.79 -8.06
N VAL A 144 11.07 4.58 -7.66
CA VAL A 144 12.42 4.30 -7.23
C VAL A 144 13.25 4.02 -8.49
N PRO A 145 14.24 4.88 -8.85
CA PRO A 145 15.06 4.64 -10.02
C PRO A 145 15.86 3.34 -9.88
N PRO A 146 15.86 2.45 -10.90
CA PRO A 146 16.74 1.29 -10.93
C PRO A 146 18.20 1.65 -10.66
N GLY A 147 18.88 0.91 -9.78
CA GLY A 147 20.28 1.11 -9.43
C GLY A 147 20.53 2.04 -8.23
N LYS A 148 19.47 2.55 -7.58
CA LYS A 148 19.60 3.46 -6.44
C LYS A 148 20.15 2.78 -5.18
N TYR A 149 19.79 1.52 -4.95
CA TYR A 149 20.09 0.79 -3.71
C TYR A 149 20.94 -0.47 -3.93
N GLY A 150 21.33 -0.76 -5.18
CA GLY A 150 22.10 -1.95 -5.53
C GLY A 150 22.12 -2.18 -7.04
N GLU A 151 22.43 -3.40 -7.46
CA GLU A 151 22.42 -3.77 -8.88
C GLU A 151 21.00 -4.08 -9.36
N PRO A 152 20.51 -3.48 -10.46
CA PRO A 152 19.18 -3.77 -10.98
C PRO A 152 18.96 -5.26 -11.22
N TYR A 153 17.88 -5.79 -10.65
CA TYR A 153 17.55 -7.20 -10.66
C TYR A 153 16.09 -7.44 -11.05
N SER A 154 15.88 -8.51 -11.81
CA SER A 154 14.55 -8.95 -12.26
C SER A 154 14.55 -10.45 -12.44
N ALA A 155 13.70 -11.15 -11.71
CA ALA A 155 13.59 -12.61 -11.84
C ALA A 155 12.18 -13.12 -11.56
N ALA A 156 11.89 -14.27 -12.17
CA ALA A 156 10.77 -15.11 -11.80
C ALA A 156 11.16 -16.00 -10.62
N GLY A 157 10.23 -16.21 -9.70
CA GLY A 157 10.46 -17.03 -8.52
C GLY A 157 9.17 -17.56 -7.91
N ASN A 158 9.32 -18.16 -6.74
CA ASN A 158 8.23 -18.65 -5.91
C ASN A 158 8.22 -17.87 -4.60
N PHE A 159 7.13 -17.17 -4.31
CA PHE A 159 6.97 -16.45 -3.05
C PHE A 159 6.96 -17.44 -1.88
N GLN A 160 7.65 -17.12 -0.78
CA GLN A 160 7.71 -17.99 0.39
C GLN A 160 6.73 -17.49 1.45
N ALA A 161 7.05 -16.39 2.14
CA ALA A 161 6.22 -15.88 3.22
C ALA A 161 6.60 -14.43 3.56
N CYS A 162 5.70 -13.74 4.26
CA CYS A 162 6.03 -12.55 5.03
C CYS A 162 5.91 -12.82 6.52
N THR A 163 6.86 -12.31 7.29
CA THR A 163 6.85 -12.28 8.74
C THR A 163 6.86 -10.83 9.22
N THR A 164 6.39 -10.60 10.45
CA THR A 164 6.50 -9.30 11.10
C THR A 164 7.46 -9.43 12.27
N GLU A 165 8.61 -8.78 12.17
CA GLU A 165 9.63 -8.75 13.22
C GLU A 165 9.84 -7.31 13.69
N SER A 166 9.70 -7.07 14.99
CA SER A 166 9.83 -5.72 15.59
C SER A 166 8.96 -4.64 14.92
N GLY A 167 7.80 -5.02 14.38
CA GLY A 167 6.87 -4.11 13.70
C GLY A 167 7.22 -3.82 12.23
N GLN A 168 8.25 -4.44 11.67
CA GLN A 168 8.61 -4.35 10.26
C GLN A 168 8.19 -5.63 9.53
N ILE A 169 7.62 -5.47 8.33
CA ILE A 169 7.30 -6.60 7.47
C ILE A 169 8.57 -7.01 6.72
N ALA A 170 8.94 -8.27 6.83
CA ALA A 170 10.00 -8.90 6.05
C ALA A 170 9.40 -10.04 5.24
N CYS A 171 9.63 -10.05 3.94
CA CYS A 171 9.14 -11.08 3.04
C CYS A 171 10.30 -11.82 2.38
N SER A 172 10.04 -13.03 1.90
CA SER A 172 11.01 -13.78 1.11
C SER A 172 10.38 -14.52 -0.05
N LEU A 173 11.20 -14.78 -1.06
CA LEU A 173 10.90 -15.60 -2.22
C LEU A 173 12.14 -16.40 -2.63
N PHE A 174 11.96 -17.48 -3.38
CA PHE A 174 13.04 -18.22 -4.00
C PHE A 174 13.14 -17.85 -5.48
N ALA A 175 14.30 -17.37 -5.91
CA ALA A 175 14.60 -17.04 -7.30
C ALA A 175 16.08 -17.32 -7.59
N ASP A 176 16.39 -17.75 -8.81
CA ASP A 176 17.76 -18.06 -9.27
C ASP A 176 18.58 -18.97 -8.32
N GLY A 177 17.90 -19.83 -7.56
CA GLY A 177 18.54 -20.78 -6.64
C GLY A 177 18.92 -20.21 -5.27
N VAL A 178 18.51 -18.98 -4.93
CA VAL A 178 18.71 -18.38 -3.61
C VAL A 178 17.39 -17.95 -2.98
N GLN A 179 17.38 -17.83 -1.65
CA GLN A 179 16.28 -17.18 -0.92
C GLN A 179 16.51 -15.67 -0.87
N VAL A 180 15.68 -14.92 -1.59
CA VAL A 180 15.72 -13.47 -1.64
C VAL A 180 14.82 -12.91 -0.55
N PHE A 181 15.38 -12.06 0.31
CA PHE A 181 14.69 -11.35 1.38
C PHE A 181 14.49 -9.88 1.01
N PHE A 182 13.36 -9.30 1.40
CA PHE A 182 13.07 -7.88 1.23
C PHE A 182 12.22 -7.37 2.39
N ARG A 183 12.44 -6.12 2.79
CA ARG A 183 11.83 -5.51 3.99
C ARG A 183 11.07 -4.26 3.63
N GLN A 184 9.98 -4.00 4.36
CA GLN A 184 9.24 -2.76 4.27
C GLN A 184 9.92 -1.74 5.19
N ASP A 185 10.84 -0.96 4.61
CA ASP A 185 11.67 0.01 5.34
C ASP A 185 11.63 1.43 4.74
N GLY A 186 10.75 1.65 3.77
CA GLY A 186 10.52 2.92 3.10
C GLY A 186 11.41 3.15 1.87
N ARG A 187 12.25 2.18 1.48
CA ARG A 187 13.08 2.25 0.27
C ARG A 187 12.41 1.58 -0.94
N GLU A 188 11.47 0.70 -0.68
CA GLU A 188 10.69 -0.02 -1.68
C GLU A 188 9.81 0.89 -2.55
N GLY A 189 9.43 0.40 -3.72
CA GLY A 189 8.36 1.01 -4.51
C GLY A 189 6.99 0.79 -3.84
N GLU A 190 6.08 1.75 -3.99
CA GLU A 190 4.76 1.74 -3.33
C GLU A 190 3.93 0.47 -3.64
N GLU A 191 4.12 -0.13 -4.83
CA GLU A 191 3.43 -1.35 -5.24
C GLU A 191 4.11 -2.64 -4.75
N ALA A 192 5.33 -2.58 -4.22
CA ALA A 192 6.12 -3.77 -3.90
C ALA A 192 5.49 -4.64 -2.80
N PHE A 193 4.83 -4.01 -1.82
CA PHE A 193 4.16 -4.68 -0.70
C PHE A 193 2.63 -4.69 -0.81
N ALA A 194 2.05 -4.08 -1.84
CA ALA A 194 0.60 -3.87 -1.93
C ALA A 194 -0.24 -5.17 -2.00
N PHE A 195 0.37 -6.28 -2.44
CA PHE A 195 -0.34 -7.55 -2.68
C PHE A 195 0.34 -8.76 -2.05
N VAL A 196 1.33 -8.56 -1.17
CA VAL A 196 2.08 -9.68 -0.56
C VAL A 196 1.20 -10.59 0.30
N ASP A 197 0.14 -10.04 0.87
CA ASP A 197 -0.86 -10.76 1.67
C ASP A 197 -1.73 -11.73 0.83
N ARG A 198 -1.73 -11.58 -0.50
CA ARG A 198 -2.46 -12.46 -1.42
C ARG A 198 -1.64 -13.67 -1.87
N PHE A 199 -0.33 -13.63 -1.68
CA PHE A 199 0.55 -14.72 -2.08
C PHE A 199 0.62 -15.78 -0.98
N ARG A 200 0.45 -17.04 -1.38
CA ARG A 200 0.71 -18.21 -0.55
C ARG A 200 2.13 -18.73 -0.79
N PRO A 201 2.72 -19.48 0.15
CA PRO A 201 3.97 -20.19 -0.10
C PRO A 201 3.90 -20.99 -1.41
N GLY A 202 4.91 -20.82 -2.27
CA GLY A 202 5.00 -21.42 -3.61
C GLY A 202 4.39 -20.58 -4.73
N SER A 203 3.67 -19.49 -4.43
CA SER A 203 2.98 -18.69 -5.46
C SER A 203 3.96 -18.17 -6.52
N PRO A 204 3.68 -18.35 -7.81
CA PRO A 204 4.59 -17.91 -8.87
C PRO A 204 4.54 -16.39 -9.01
N VAL A 205 5.70 -15.75 -8.84
CA VAL A 205 5.84 -14.28 -8.89
C VAL A 205 6.96 -13.84 -9.82
N ILE A 206 6.92 -12.57 -10.22
CA ILE A 206 8.04 -11.83 -10.78
C ILE A 206 8.34 -10.68 -9.84
N VAL A 207 9.62 -10.54 -9.48
CA VAL A 207 10.12 -9.45 -8.66
C VAL A 207 11.04 -8.56 -9.49
N HIS A 208 10.88 -7.24 -9.35
CA HIS A 208 11.81 -6.24 -9.83
C HIS A 208 12.32 -5.43 -8.64
N GLY A 209 13.62 -5.15 -8.61
CA GLY A 209 14.23 -4.38 -7.53
C GLY A 209 15.70 -4.13 -7.80
N ASP A 210 16.40 -3.66 -6.76
CA ASP A 210 17.85 -3.65 -6.72
C ASP A 210 18.35 -4.70 -5.74
N MET A 211 19.32 -5.48 -6.18
CA MET A 211 20.05 -6.43 -5.33
C MET A 211 21.04 -5.66 -4.46
N GLU A 212 20.76 -5.58 -3.16
CA GLU A 212 21.57 -4.86 -2.17
C GLU A 212 22.77 -5.70 -1.72
N ALA A 213 22.53 -6.97 -1.42
CA ALA A 213 23.56 -7.90 -0.97
C ALA A 213 23.28 -9.32 -1.48
N VAL A 214 24.34 -10.06 -1.80
CA VAL A 214 24.28 -11.48 -2.16
C VAL A 214 25.21 -12.25 -1.23
N HIS A 215 24.68 -13.32 -0.67
CA HIS A 215 25.38 -14.29 0.15
C HIS A 215 25.38 -15.66 -0.53
N ASP A 216 25.94 -16.68 0.13
CA ASP A 216 26.08 -18.01 -0.48
C ASP A 216 24.73 -18.64 -0.89
N ARG A 217 23.67 -18.44 -0.09
CA ARG A 217 22.32 -19.01 -0.34
C ARG A 217 21.18 -18.02 -0.18
N THR A 218 21.48 -16.80 0.23
CA THR A 218 20.49 -15.76 0.48
C THR A 218 20.89 -14.47 -0.21
N ALA A 219 19.93 -13.59 -0.44
CA ALA A 219 20.20 -12.26 -0.95
C ALA A 219 19.22 -11.26 -0.34
N ASP A 220 19.63 -10.00 -0.23
CA ASP A 220 18.77 -8.89 0.17
C ASP A 220 18.43 -8.04 -1.06
N LEU A 221 17.14 -7.73 -1.22
CA LEU A 221 16.58 -6.98 -2.33
C LEU A 221 15.79 -5.77 -1.82
N VAL A 222 15.94 -4.63 -2.50
CA VAL A 222 15.00 -3.50 -2.37
C VAL A 222 14.02 -3.55 -3.55
N PRO A 223 12.77 -3.98 -3.34
CA PRO A 223 11.83 -4.24 -4.43
C PRO A 223 11.14 -2.96 -4.91
N TYR A 224 10.94 -2.84 -6.21
CA TYR A 224 10.10 -1.83 -6.84
C TYR A 224 8.68 -2.31 -7.02
N LYS A 225 8.56 -3.55 -7.48
CA LYS A 225 7.31 -4.20 -7.84
C LYS A 225 7.42 -5.69 -7.62
N LEU A 226 6.33 -6.28 -7.14
CA LEU A 226 6.14 -7.70 -7.03
C LEU A 226 4.74 -8.03 -7.55
N PHE A 227 4.64 -8.93 -8.52
CA PHE A 227 3.35 -9.34 -9.07
C PHE A 227 3.31 -10.83 -9.38
N ALA A 228 2.10 -11.40 -9.37
CA ALA A 228 1.88 -12.77 -9.80
C ALA A 228 2.23 -12.93 -11.29
N ARG A 229 2.88 -14.04 -11.62
CA ARG A 229 2.98 -14.49 -13.01
C ARG A 229 2.04 -15.66 -13.27
N GLY A 230 1.88 -16.02 -14.54
CA GLY A 230 1.14 -17.23 -14.92
C GLY A 230 1.77 -18.49 -14.33
N TRP A 231 0.91 -19.46 -14.04
CA TRP A 231 1.29 -20.79 -13.57
C TRP A 231 1.83 -21.61 -14.74
N GLY A 232 2.96 -22.28 -14.53
CA GLY A 232 3.49 -23.31 -15.42
C GLY A 232 3.42 -24.70 -14.79
N GLU A 233 3.75 -25.73 -15.57
CA GLU A 233 3.73 -27.14 -15.13
C GLU A 233 4.56 -27.38 -13.85
N ALA A 234 5.71 -26.70 -13.72
CA ALA A 234 6.55 -26.77 -12.54
C ALA A 234 5.88 -26.17 -11.29
N ASP A 235 5.10 -25.09 -11.44
CA ASP A 235 4.39 -24.45 -10.35
C ASP A 235 3.19 -25.29 -9.90
N GLU A 236 2.46 -25.88 -10.85
CA GLU A 236 1.37 -26.82 -10.56
C GLU A 236 1.88 -28.04 -9.81
N LEU A 237 3.00 -28.63 -10.26
CA LEU A 237 3.62 -29.75 -9.56
C LEU A 237 4.10 -29.37 -8.16
N LEU A 238 4.76 -28.21 -8.00
CA LEU A 238 5.18 -27.73 -6.68
C LEU A 238 3.98 -27.54 -5.75
N GLN A 239 2.88 -26.99 -6.26
CA GLN A 239 1.63 -26.79 -5.52
C GLN A 239 0.98 -28.10 -5.10
N ASP A 240 0.99 -29.10 -5.96
CA ASP A 240 0.50 -30.44 -5.65
C ASP A 240 1.38 -31.14 -4.60
N MET A 241 2.67 -30.81 -4.53
CA MET A 241 3.58 -31.39 -3.55
C MET A 241 3.53 -30.74 -2.16
N GLN A 242 2.84 -29.60 -1.98
CA GLN A 242 2.80 -28.88 -0.70
C GLN A 242 2.24 -29.73 0.44
N GLY A 243 2.71 -29.53 1.67
CA GLY A 243 2.18 -30.19 2.88
C GLY A 243 3.08 -31.29 3.43
N LYS A 244 2.51 -32.10 4.33
CA LYS A 244 3.23 -33.14 5.08
C LYS A 244 3.07 -34.51 4.44
N TRP A 245 4.15 -35.28 4.44
CA TRP A 245 4.27 -36.56 3.77
C TRP A 245 5.00 -37.54 4.67
N GLN A 246 4.40 -38.71 4.90
CA GLN A 246 5.02 -39.81 5.65
C GLN A 246 5.53 -40.88 4.68
N SER A 247 6.73 -41.38 4.93
CA SER A 247 7.28 -42.48 4.12
C SER A 247 6.45 -43.74 4.33
N ARG A 248 6.20 -44.44 3.22
CA ARG A 248 5.48 -45.72 3.21
C ARG A 248 6.39 -46.91 3.52
N ASP A 249 7.70 -46.71 3.41
CA ASP A 249 8.71 -47.73 3.68
C ASP A 249 9.25 -47.64 5.13
N ASP A 250 9.15 -46.47 5.76
CA ASP A 250 9.49 -46.23 7.16
C ASP A 250 8.57 -45.16 7.76
N THR A 251 7.66 -45.54 8.67
CA THR A 251 6.69 -44.61 9.25
C THR A 251 7.30 -43.55 10.15
N ALA A 252 8.53 -43.76 10.65
CA ALA A 252 9.25 -42.74 11.42
C ALA A 252 9.77 -41.63 10.51
N ALA A 253 10.05 -41.93 9.23
CA ALA A 253 10.57 -40.96 8.27
C ALA A 253 9.43 -40.19 7.56
N GLY A 254 9.67 -38.91 7.30
CA GLY A 254 8.74 -38.08 6.55
C GLY A 254 9.40 -36.84 5.97
N LEU A 255 8.62 -36.03 5.28
CA LEU A 255 9.03 -34.72 4.79
C LEU A 255 7.88 -33.72 4.85
N MET A 256 8.20 -32.44 4.98
CA MET A 256 7.26 -31.34 4.95
C MET A 256 7.69 -30.34 3.89
N LEU A 257 6.79 -29.99 2.97
CA LEU A 257 6.99 -28.92 2.00
C LEU A 257 6.12 -27.73 2.36
N ASP A 258 6.75 -26.56 2.41
CA ASP A 258 6.07 -25.27 2.51
C ASP A 258 6.71 -24.29 1.53
N GLY A 259 5.97 -23.93 0.48
CA GLY A 259 6.48 -23.22 -0.67
C GLY A 259 7.66 -23.95 -1.31
N SER A 260 8.82 -23.32 -1.29
CA SER A 260 10.08 -23.85 -1.81
C SER A 260 11.03 -24.31 -0.71
N LEU A 261 10.55 -24.47 0.53
CA LEU A 261 11.28 -25.10 1.62
C LEU A 261 10.86 -26.56 1.79
N LEU A 262 11.84 -27.40 2.09
CA LEU A 262 11.65 -28.81 2.40
C LEU A 262 12.39 -29.17 3.69
N ASP A 263 11.65 -29.72 4.64
CA ASP A 263 12.20 -30.33 5.85
C ASP A 263 12.12 -31.86 5.74
N LEU A 264 13.25 -32.54 5.90
CA LEU A 264 13.30 -33.99 6.10
C LEU A 264 13.14 -34.29 7.59
N THR A 265 12.27 -35.23 7.93
CA THR A 265 11.91 -35.51 9.32
C THR A 265 12.08 -36.98 9.69
N TYR A 266 12.43 -37.23 10.95
CA TYR A 266 12.45 -38.56 11.56
C TYR A 266 11.93 -38.48 13.00
N ASP A 267 10.93 -39.30 13.34
CA ASP A 267 10.22 -39.23 14.63
C ASP A 267 9.81 -37.80 14.99
N THR A 268 9.28 -37.06 14.01
CA THR A 268 8.86 -35.63 14.08
C THR A 268 9.97 -34.60 14.28
N GLN A 269 11.23 -35.03 14.42
CA GLN A 269 12.37 -34.12 14.47
C GLN A 269 12.84 -33.80 13.06
N ILE A 270 13.18 -32.54 12.81
CA ILE A 270 13.81 -32.12 11.55
C ILE A 270 15.25 -32.63 11.57
N LEU A 271 15.59 -33.48 10.59
CA LEU A 271 16.93 -34.01 10.39
C LEU A 271 17.77 -33.13 9.47
N ASP A 272 17.13 -32.59 8.44
CA ASP A 272 17.76 -31.73 7.44
C ASP A 272 16.71 -30.79 6.86
N SER A 273 17.15 -29.62 6.44
CA SER A 273 16.33 -28.60 5.80
C SER A 273 17.04 -28.12 4.54
N GLY A 274 16.25 -27.73 3.55
CA GLY A 274 16.80 -27.18 2.33
C GLY A 274 15.76 -26.50 1.48
N SER A 275 16.26 -25.83 0.45
CA SER A 275 15.40 -25.25 -0.57
C SER A 275 15.20 -26.24 -1.71
N ILE A 276 14.03 -26.18 -2.33
CA ILE A 276 13.67 -26.99 -3.48
C ILE A 276 13.29 -26.13 -4.68
N ARG A 277 13.55 -26.68 -5.86
CA ARG A 277 12.99 -26.17 -7.11
C ARG A 277 12.64 -27.31 -8.05
N VAL A 278 11.59 -27.10 -8.83
CA VAL A 278 11.22 -27.98 -9.93
C VAL A 278 11.85 -27.44 -11.22
N SER A 279 12.61 -28.27 -11.92
CA SER A 279 13.41 -27.86 -13.08
C SER A 279 13.35 -28.89 -14.21
N ALA A 280 13.51 -28.45 -15.45
CA ALA A 280 13.57 -29.34 -16.61
C ALA A 280 14.87 -30.17 -16.67
N SER A 281 15.92 -29.73 -15.97
CA SER A 281 17.21 -30.43 -15.85
C SER A 281 17.75 -30.34 -14.43
N CYS A 282 18.58 -31.31 -14.03
CA CYS A 282 19.32 -31.32 -12.77
C CYS A 282 20.68 -31.98 -12.95
N ASN A 283 21.79 -31.29 -12.62
CA ASN A 283 23.15 -31.76 -12.88
C ASN A 283 23.31 -32.25 -14.34
N ASP A 284 23.78 -33.49 -14.53
CA ASP A 284 23.94 -34.12 -15.85
C ASP A 284 22.63 -34.71 -16.42
N TYR A 285 21.52 -34.64 -15.68
CA TYR A 285 20.21 -35.16 -16.09
C TYR A 285 19.41 -34.09 -16.84
N SER A 286 19.13 -34.32 -18.12
CA SER A 286 18.41 -33.38 -18.99
C SER A 286 17.23 -33.99 -19.77
N GLU A 287 17.06 -35.31 -19.74
CA GLU A 287 15.97 -36.02 -20.43
C GLU A 287 15.05 -36.71 -19.40
N GLY A 288 13.73 -36.58 -19.53
CA GLY A 288 12.77 -37.25 -18.63
C GLY A 288 12.42 -36.48 -17.36
N GLY A 289 12.64 -35.16 -17.34
CA GLY A 289 12.13 -34.27 -16.28
C GLY A 289 10.59 -34.19 -16.25
N PRO A 290 10.00 -33.41 -15.32
CA PRO A 290 10.69 -32.47 -14.43
C PRO A 290 11.43 -33.17 -13.28
N TYR A 291 12.43 -32.47 -12.74
CA TYR A 291 13.26 -32.88 -11.63
C TYR A 291 12.98 -32.03 -10.40
N LEU A 292 12.92 -32.66 -9.22
CA LEU A 292 13.03 -31.95 -7.95
C LEU A 292 14.52 -31.81 -7.62
N ILE A 293 14.95 -30.59 -7.41
CA ILE A 293 16.31 -30.27 -6.99
C ILE A 293 16.25 -29.83 -5.54
N LEU A 294 16.89 -30.57 -4.64
CA LEU A 294 17.03 -30.23 -3.24
C LEU A 294 18.44 -29.66 -3.00
N GLN A 295 18.50 -28.46 -2.43
CA GLN A 295 19.71 -27.84 -1.93
C GLN A 295 19.65 -27.78 -0.40
N SER A 296 20.30 -28.73 0.27
CA SER A 296 20.37 -28.78 1.74
C SER A 296 21.25 -27.68 2.32
N ASP A 297 20.93 -27.21 3.52
CA ASP A 297 21.66 -26.14 4.21
C ASP A 297 23.11 -26.52 4.56
N GLY A 298 23.40 -27.81 4.70
CA GLY A 298 24.75 -28.32 4.96
C GLY A 298 25.59 -28.66 3.73
N ASP A 299 24.99 -28.72 2.54
CA ASP A 299 25.64 -29.29 1.35
C ASP A 299 25.85 -28.26 0.25
N SER A 300 27.04 -28.25 -0.35
CA SER A 300 27.36 -27.46 -1.54
C SER A 300 26.76 -28.04 -2.82
N ALA A 301 26.48 -29.34 -2.85
CA ALA A 301 25.94 -30.03 -4.01
C ALA A 301 24.42 -30.20 -3.89
N ALA A 302 23.72 -30.02 -5.00
CA ALA A 302 22.29 -30.29 -5.07
C ALA A 302 21.99 -31.78 -5.28
N THR A 303 20.97 -32.28 -4.59
CA THR A 303 20.44 -33.63 -4.77
C THR A 303 19.30 -33.62 -5.80
N CYS A 304 19.37 -34.51 -6.79
CA CYS A 304 18.36 -34.61 -7.86
C CYS A 304 17.41 -35.79 -7.62
N TYR A 305 16.11 -35.52 -7.74
CA TYR A 305 15.07 -36.53 -7.80
C TYR A 305 14.32 -36.46 -9.13
N GLY A 306 14.13 -37.61 -9.77
CA GLY A 306 13.37 -37.76 -11.02
C GLY A 306 12.14 -38.65 -10.83
N ASP A 307 11.47 -39.01 -11.93
CA ASP A 307 10.21 -39.77 -11.93
C ASP A 307 9.18 -39.20 -10.93
N LEU A 308 9.14 -37.86 -10.84
CA LEU A 308 8.35 -37.15 -9.86
C LEU A 308 6.86 -37.27 -10.18
N GLN A 309 6.09 -37.93 -9.31
CA GLN A 309 4.67 -38.19 -9.51
C GLN A 309 3.89 -37.90 -8.25
N VAL A 310 2.88 -37.03 -8.37
CA VAL A 310 1.85 -36.81 -7.35
C VAL A 310 0.53 -37.36 -7.90
N ASP A 311 -0.04 -38.34 -7.21
CA ASP A 311 -1.35 -38.93 -7.53
C ASP A 311 -2.22 -38.93 -6.26
N GLY A 312 -3.02 -37.87 -6.11
CA GLY A 312 -3.85 -37.63 -4.94
C GLY A 312 -3.03 -37.61 -3.63
N PRO A 313 -3.20 -38.58 -2.73
CA PRO A 313 -2.45 -38.64 -1.48
C PRO A 313 -1.07 -39.31 -1.61
N PHE A 314 -0.63 -39.70 -2.81
CA PHE A 314 0.64 -40.40 -3.00
C PHE A 314 1.66 -39.52 -3.71
N LEU A 315 2.89 -39.54 -3.20
CA LEU A 315 4.05 -38.89 -3.82
C LEU A 315 5.13 -39.94 -4.02
N ASN A 316 5.55 -40.13 -5.26
CA ASN A 316 6.68 -40.99 -5.61
C ASN A 316 7.76 -40.16 -6.28
N MET A 317 9.03 -40.45 -5.96
CA MET A 317 10.18 -39.83 -6.61
C MET A 317 11.37 -40.80 -6.56
N THR A 318 12.25 -40.73 -7.55
CA THR A 318 13.46 -41.56 -7.64
C THR A 318 14.68 -40.72 -7.30
N HIS A 319 15.46 -41.14 -6.29
CA HIS A 319 16.76 -40.51 -6.00
C HIS A 319 17.79 -40.90 -7.07
N LEU A 320 18.11 -39.97 -7.97
CA LEU A 320 18.81 -40.28 -9.22
C LEU A 320 20.25 -40.80 -9.08
N PRO A 321 21.06 -40.41 -8.07
CA PRO A 321 22.37 -41.02 -7.87
C PRO A 321 22.32 -42.52 -7.49
N ARG A 322 21.20 -43.01 -6.92
CA ARG A 322 21.09 -44.39 -6.41
C ARG A 322 20.00 -45.23 -7.10
N GLY A 323 19.06 -44.59 -7.81
CA GLY A 323 17.91 -45.27 -8.44
C GLY A 323 16.86 -45.77 -7.44
N ASN A 324 16.95 -45.39 -6.16
CA ASN A 324 15.99 -45.82 -5.16
C ASN A 324 14.71 -45.00 -5.26
N VAL A 325 13.57 -45.70 -5.35
CA VAL A 325 12.24 -45.07 -5.35
C VAL A 325 11.84 -44.77 -3.91
N LEU A 326 11.54 -43.51 -3.62
CA LEU A 326 10.97 -43.02 -2.38
C LEU A 326 9.46 -42.90 -2.55
N ARG A 327 8.70 -43.46 -1.61
CA ARG A 327 7.24 -43.51 -1.66
C ARG A 327 6.67 -42.88 -0.41
N TYR A 328 5.83 -41.88 -0.59
CA TYR A 328 5.19 -41.16 0.50
C TYR A 328 3.67 -41.20 0.39
N GLN A 329 3.03 -41.02 1.53
CA GLN A 329 1.61 -40.78 1.65
C GLN A 329 1.39 -39.46 2.39
N ARG A 330 0.48 -38.63 1.89
CA ARG A 330 0.10 -37.36 2.51
C ARG A 330 -0.49 -37.59 3.89
N VAL A 331 -0.12 -36.73 4.82
CA VAL A 331 -0.66 -36.71 6.20
C VAL A 331 -1.32 -35.35 6.41
N ASP A 332 -2.60 -35.39 6.78
CA ASP A 332 -3.38 -34.19 7.12
C ASP A 332 -2.98 -33.61 8.49
#